data_AF-A0AA88QKT4-F1
#
_entry.id   AF-A0AA88QKT4-F1
#
_cell.length_a   1.000
_cell.length_b   1.000
_cell.length_c   1.000
_cell.angle_alpha   90.00
_cell.angle_beta   90.00
_cell.angle_gamma   90.00
#
_symmetry.space_group_name_H-M   'P 1'
#
loop_
_entity.id
_entity.type
_entity.pdbx_description
1 polymer ?
#
loop_
_entity_poly.entity_id
_entity_poly.type
_entity_poly.pdbx_seq_one_letter_code
_entity_poly.pdbx_strand_id
1 'polypeptide(L)' 'MAKKVEAERRSRAPKGHFVVYVGSKLTRFVVPLSYLRNPIFQQLLNKAEDEYGFDNQNRLVLPCDESTFQRLALFLAKR' A
#
# COMPACT_ATOMS: atom_id res chain seq x y z
N MET A 1 -2.56 -33.33 8.94
CA MET A 1 -1.82 -32.68 10.04
C MET A 1 -1.60 -31.21 9.66
N ALA A 2 -2.36 -30.30 10.25
CA ALA A 2 -2.32 -28.87 9.93
C ALA A 2 -1.18 -28.19 10.69
N LYS A 3 -0.05 -27.91 10.02
CA LYS A 3 0.92 -26.94 10.53
C LYS A 3 0.51 -25.55 10.03
N LYS A 4 -0.45 -24.98 10.75
CA LYS A 4 -0.92 -23.60 10.64
C LYS A 4 0.22 -22.72 11.18
N VAL A 5 1.10 -22.27 10.29
CA VAL A 5 2.23 -21.40 10.66
C VAL A 5 1.68 -20.05 11.08
N GLU A 6 1.75 -19.83 12.38
CA GLU A 6 1.55 -18.57 13.08
C GLU A 6 2.72 -17.65 12.75
N ALA A 7 2.62 -16.96 11.61
CA ALA A 7 3.34 -15.71 11.39
C ALA A 7 2.37 -14.59 11.73
N GLU A 8 2.48 -14.10 12.98
CA GLU A 8 2.30 -12.71 13.39
C GLU A 8 0.98 -12.01 13.00
N ARG A 9 0.29 -11.41 13.98
CA ARG A 9 -0.96 -10.64 13.78
C ARG A 9 -0.79 -9.33 12.98
N ARG A 10 0.07 -9.29 11.95
CA ARG A 10 -0.01 -8.30 10.87
C ARG A 10 -1.22 -8.62 10.02
N SER A 11 -2.40 -8.20 10.53
CA SER A 11 -3.73 -8.31 9.93
C SER A 11 -3.68 -8.52 8.41
N ARG A 12 -3.74 -9.76 7.92
CA ARG A 12 -3.73 -10.01 6.47
C ARG A 12 -4.80 -9.13 5.84
N ALA A 13 -4.44 -8.42 4.77
CA ALA A 13 -5.41 -7.61 4.06
C ALA A 13 -6.59 -8.52 3.65
N PRO A 14 -7.83 -8.05 3.82
CA PRO A 14 -8.99 -8.80 3.34
C PRO A 14 -8.84 -9.06 1.85
N LYS A 15 -9.49 -10.12 1.35
CA LYS A 15 -9.48 -10.42 -0.10
C LYS A 15 -9.95 -9.18 -0.87
N GLY A 16 -9.28 -8.89 -1.98
CA GLY A 16 -9.55 -7.68 -2.76
C GLY A 16 -8.86 -6.41 -2.26
N HIS A 17 -8.03 -6.49 -1.22
CA HIS A 17 -7.25 -5.37 -0.68
C HIS A 17 -5.77 -5.70 -0.59
N PHE A 18 -4.94 -4.67 -0.52
CA PHE A 18 -3.50 -4.76 -0.32
C PHE A 18 -3.03 -3.72 0.72
N VAL A 19 -1.79 -3.88 1.17
CA VAL A 19 -1.19 -3.04 2.20
C VAL A 19 -0.16 -2.12 1.57
N VAL A 20 -0.21 -0.84 1.91
CA VAL A 20 0.83 0.14 1.58
C VAL A 20 1.34 0.83 2.84
N TYR A 21 2.57 1.31 2.77
CA TYR A 21 3.25 2.05 3.81
C TYR A 21 3.51 3.46 3.32
N VAL A 22 3.18 4.47 4.13
CA VAL A 22 3.20 5.87 3.70
C VAL A 22 3.95 6.72 4.72
N GLY A 23 4.73 7.66 4.21
CA GLY A 23 5.48 8.63 5.00
C GLY A 23 6.65 8.04 5.78
N SER A 24 7.40 8.89 6.47
CA SER A 24 8.61 8.51 7.24
C SER A 24 8.33 7.53 8.38
N LYS A 25 7.10 7.52 8.91
CA LYS A 25 6.68 6.58 9.95
C LYS A 25 6.30 5.20 9.40
N LEU A 26 6.29 5.03 8.08
CA LEU A 26 5.79 3.83 7.40
C LEU A 26 4.41 3.44 7.93
N THR A 27 3.50 4.42 7.96
CA THR A 27 2.14 4.19 8.45
C THR A 27 1.43 3.25 7.51
N ARG A 28 0.78 2.23 8.09
CA ARG A 28 0.17 1.14 7.35
C ARG A 28 -1.25 1.48 6.91
N PHE A 29 -1.50 1.46 5.61
CA PHE A 29 -2.82 1.62 5.02
C PHE A 29 -3.28 0.35 4.31
N VAL A 30 -4.56 0.02 4.43
CA VAL A 30 -5.21 -1.06 3.68
C VAL A 30 -6.12 -0.44 2.65
N VAL A 31 -5.86 -0.72 1.37
CA VAL A 31 -6.59 -0.13 0.25
C VAL A 31 -7.07 -1.23 -0.71
N PRO A 32 -8.21 -1.03 -1.39
CA PRO A 32 -8.73 -2.00 -2.34
C PRO A 32 -7.84 -2.09 -3.59
N LEU A 33 -7.72 -3.29 -4.16
CA LEU A 33 -6.96 -3.55 -5.39
C LEU A 33 -7.44 -2.70 -6.58
N SER A 34 -8.68 -2.20 -6.54
CA SER A 34 -9.20 -1.25 -7.53
C SER A 34 -8.33 0.00 -7.70
N TYR A 35 -7.57 0.40 -6.68
CA TYR A 35 -6.69 1.56 -6.77
C TYR A 35 -5.55 1.34 -7.76
N LEU A 36 -5.07 0.09 -7.90
CA LEU A 36 -4.01 -0.27 -8.85
C LEU A 36 -4.44 -0.06 -10.31
N ARG A 37 -5.75 -0.01 -10.59
CA ARG A 37 -6.29 0.26 -11.92
C ARG A 37 -6.38 1.76 -12.22
N ASN A 38 -6.16 2.62 -11.23
CA ASN A 38 -6.23 4.05 -11.42
C ASN A 38 -4.86 4.59 -11.88
N PRO A 39 -4.79 5.33 -13.00
CA PRO A 39 -3.53 5.85 -13.53
C PRO A 39 -2.81 6.79 -12.55
N ILE A 40 -3.53 7.50 -11.69
CA ILE A 40 -2.92 8.37 -10.67
C ILE A 40 -2.14 7.53 -9.65
N PHE A 41 -2.72 6.41 -9.23
CA PHE A 41 -2.06 5.51 -8.30
C PHE A 41 -0.87 4.80 -8.95
N GLN A 42 -0.99 4.41 -10.22
CA GLN A 42 0.14 3.83 -10.96
C GLN A 42 1.31 4.80 -11.10
N GLN A 43 1.06 6.09 -11.37
CA GLN A 43 2.12 7.09 -11.38
C GLN A 43 2.79 7.24 -10.00
N LEU A 44 2.02 7.13 -8.92
CA LEU A 44 2.56 7.17 -7.56
C LEU A 44 3.46 5.95 -7.28
N LEU A 45 3.05 4.77 -7.75
CA LEU A 45 3.86 3.55 -7.65
C LEU A 45 5.15 3.65 -8.45
N ASN A 46 5.11 4.19 -9.67
CA ASN A 46 6.31 4.38 -10.48
C ASN A 46 7.29 5.35 -9.80
N LYS A 47 6.79 6.42 -9.17
CA LYS A 47 7.64 7.31 -8.36
C LYS A 47 8.24 6.59 -7.15
N ALA A 48 7.46 5.73 -6.50
CA ALA A 48 7.96 4.93 -5.39
C ALA A 48 9.07 3.97 -5.81
N GLU A 49 8.91 3.35 -6.98
CA GLU A 49 9.91 2.47 -7.57
C GLU A 49 11.20 3.23 -7.92
N ASP A 50 11.10 4.44 -8.47
CA ASP A 50 12.25 5.29 -8.79
C ASP A 50 13.02 5.74 -7.53
N GLU A 51 12.30 6.10 -6.46
CA GLU A 51 12.90 6.63 -5.23
C GLU A 51 13.44 5.53 -4.30
N TYR A 52 12.70 4.43 -4.13
CA TYR A 52 13.03 3.38 -3.17
C TYR A 52 13.51 2.07 -3.82
N GLY A 53 13.38 1.91 -5.14
CA GLY A 53 13.74 0.68 -5.84
C GLY A 53 12.90 -0.54 -5.46
N PHE A 54 13.31 -1.70 -5.98
CA PHE A 54 12.69 -3.00 -5.67
C PHE A 54 13.21 -3.65 -4.38
N ASP A 55 14.21 -3.06 -3.73
CA ASP A 55 14.88 -3.64 -2.55
C ASP A 55 14.09 -3.50 -1.24
N ASN A 56 12.89 -2.92 -1.31
CA ASN A 56 12.02 -2.72 -0.16
C ASN A 56 11.36 -4.03 0.29
N GLN A 57 12.11 -4.98 0.86
CA GLN A 57 11.67 -6.12 1.68
C GLN A 57 10.17 -6.52 1.60
N ASN A 58 9.65 -6.73 0.39
CA ASN A 58 8.25 -7.00 0.08
C ASN A 58 7.21 -5.98 0.63
N ARG A 59 7.59 -4.73 0.84
CA ARG A 59 6.72 -3.63 1.32
C ARG A 59 6.53 -2.60 0.24
N LEU A 60 5.28 -2.28 -0.06
CA LEU A 60 4.96 -1.18 -0.94
C LEU A 60 5.00 0.14 -0.16
N VAL A 61 6.12 0.86 -0.26
CA VAL A 61 6.30 2.18 0.36
C VAL A 61 5.95 3.24 -0.66
N LEU A 62 5.25 4.31 -0.27
CA LEU A 62 4.89 5.41 -1.15
C LEU A 62 5.63 6.71 -0.76
N PRO A 63 6.23 7.44 -1.73
CA PRO A 63 6.97 8.69 -1.52
C PRO A 63 5.98 9.85 -1.36
N CYS A 64 5.16 9.79 -0.31
CA CYS A 64 4.22 10.85 0.00
C CYS A 64 3.85 10.84 1.48
N ASP A 65 3.41 12.00 1.96
CA ASP A 65 2.93 12.16 3.32
C ASP A 65 1.60 11.44 3.55
N GLU A 66 1.37 11.06 4.80
CA GLU A 66 0.13 10.42 5.26
C GLU A 66 -1.11 11.25 4.88
N SER A 67 -1.06 12.57 5.08
CA SER A 67 -2.14 13.51 4.74
C SER A 67 -2.43 13.54 3.23
N THR A 68 -1.38 13.49 2.41
CA THR A 68 -1.48 13.49 0.95
C THR A 68 -2.09 12.19 0.46
N PHE A 69 -1.62 11.06 1.00
CA PHE A 69 -2.18 9.76 0.67
C PHE A 69 -3.64 9.64 1.11
N GLN A 70 -4.02 10.18 2.27
CA GLN A 70 -5.41 10.15 2.73
C GLN A 70 -6.33 10.95 1.79
N ARG A 71 -5.90 12.12 1.31
CA ARG A 71 -6.63 12.88 0.28
C ARG A 71 -6.75 12.10 -1.02
N LEU A 72 -5.65 11.49 -1.48
CA LEU A 72 -5.66 10.66 -2.68
C LEU A 72 -6.61 9.47 -2.51
N ALA A 73 -6.55 8.78 -1.39
CA ALA A 73 -7.40 7.63 -1.09
C ALA A 73 -8.88 8.04 -1.06
N LEU A 74 -9.23 9.21 -0.51
CA LEU A 74 -10.59 9.74 -0.57
C LEU A 74 -11.04 10.05 -2.01
N PHE A 75 -10.13 10.57 -2.84
CA PHE A 75 -10.42 10.82 -4.26
C PHE A 75 -10.64 9.51 -5.03
N LEU A 76 -9.82 8.50 -4.77
CA LEU A 76 -9.89 7.19 -5.41
C LEU A 76 -11.10 6.36 -4.94
N ALA A 77 -11.57 6.57 -3.70
CA ALA A 77 -12.75 5.89 -3.15
C ALA A 77 -14.09 6.38 -3.71
N LYS A 78 -14.12 7.56 -4.34
CA LYS A 78 -15.35 8.23 -4.79
C LYS A 78 -15.78 7.90 -6.24
N ARG A 79 -15.21 6.87 -6.86
CA ARG A 79 -15.54 6.46 -8.24
C ARG A 79 -16.13 5.07 -8.32
#